data_AF-A0A0E0NCC8-F1
#
_entry.id   AF-A0A0E0NCC8-F1
#
_cell.length_a   1.000
_cell.length_b   1.000
_cell.length_c   1.000
_cell.angle_alpha   90.00
_cell.angle_beta   90.00
_cell.angle_gamma   90.00
#
_symmetry.space_group_name_H-M   'P 1'
#
loop_
_entity.id
_entity.type
_entity.pdbx_description
1 polymer ?
#
loop_
_entity_poly.entity_id
_entity_poly.type
_entity_poly.pdbx_seq_one_letter_code
_entity_poly.pdbx_strand_id
1 'polypeptide(L)'
;MAAAVASSSTPAAVRKQYTIQVGENELELELVNDEANVYKLIGPVLVKQDLAEAKANVKKRIEYISAELKRMDRALKDLEEKQNSKKESIFKLQQKMQAVQAKA
;
A
#
# COMPACT_ATOMS: atom_id res chain seq x y z
N MET A 1 -0.38 21.73 -25.36
CA MET A 1 0.22 20.55 -26.02
C MET A 1 0.99 19.77 -24.96
N ALA A 2 0.49 18.58 -24.63
CA ALA A 2 1.14 17.47 -23.93
C ALA A 2 1.88 17.71 -22.60
N ALA A 3 1.17 17.51 -21.48
CA ALA A 3 1.67 16.67 -20.39
C ALA A 3 0.47 16.09 -19.62
N ALA A 4 -0.15 15.08 -20.22
CA ALA A 4 -0.94 14.12 -19.46
C ALA A 4 0.02 13.40 -18.51
N VAL A 5 0.16 13.91 -17.29
CA VAL A 5 0.80 13.15 -16.22
C VAL A 5 -0.17 12.03 -15.88
N ALA A 6 0.29 10.84 -16.22
CA ALA A 6 -0.41 9.58 -16.10
C ALA A 6 -1.16 9.44 -14.76
N SER A 7 -2.28 8.75 -14.84
CA SER A 7 -2.99 8.08 -13.76
C SER A 7 -2.14 6.96 -13.10
N SER A 8 -0.86 7.22 -12.85
CA SER A 8 0.00 6.38 -12.02
C SER A 8 0.09 7.04 -10.65
N SER A 9 -0.81 6.66 -9.74
CA SER A 9 -0.62 6.93 -8.32
C SER A 9 0.75 6.40 -7.91
N THR A 10 1.61 7.26 -7.37
CA THR A 10 2.93 6.85 -6.90
C THR A 10 2.76 5.71 -5.88
N PRO A 11 3.71 4.77 -5.75
CA PRO A 11 3.59 3.68 -4.77
C PRO A 11 3.28 4.17 -3.35
N ALA A 12 3.81 5.35 -2.98
CA ALA A 12 3.49 6.01 -1.72
C ALA A 12 2.02 6.47 -1.61
N ALA A 13 1.45 7.02 -2.69
CA ALA A 13 0.04 7.41 -2.73
C ALA A 13 -0.90 6.20 -2.64
N VAL A 14 -0.58 5.10 -3.34
CA VAL A 14 -1.33 3.83 -3.26
C VAL A 14 -1.28 3.27 -1.85
N ARG A 15 -0.08 3.20 -1.24
CA ARG A 15 0.10 2.72 0.13
C ARG A 15 -0.74 3.54 1.13
N LYS A 16 -0.69 4.88 1.03
CA LYS A 16 -1.50 5.77 1.87
C LYS A 16 -2.99 5.48 1.72
N GLN A 17 -3.48 5.32 0.49
CA GLN A 17 -4.88 5.02 0.22
C GLN A 17 -5.31 3.70 0.85
N TYR A 18 -4.48 2.66 0.76
CA TYR A 18 -4.77 1.35 1.37
C TYR A 18 -4.74 1.38 2.89
N THR A 19 -3.82 2.13 3.50
CA THR A 19 -3.81 2.32 4.96
C THR A 19 -5.10 2.98 5.44
N ILE A 20 -5.60 4.00 4.73
CA ILE A 20 -6.88 4.65 5.05
C ILE A 20 -8.03 3.65 4.93
N GLN A 21 -8.10 2.91 3.82
CA GLN A 21 -9.18 1.94 3.59
C GLN A 21 -9.22 0.82 4.64
N VAL A 22 -8.06 0.35 5.11
CA VAL A 22 -8.03 -0.65 6.20
C VAL A 22 -8.60 -0.05 7.47
N GLY A 23 -8.16 1.14 7.87
CA GLY A 23 -8.65 1.79 9.09
C GLY A 23 -10.15 2.09 9.04
N GLU A 24 -10.68 2.53 7.90
CA GLU A 24 -12.12 2.75 7.71
C GLU A 24 -12.91 1.44 7.85
N ASN A 25 -12.47 0.36 7.18
CA ASN A 25 -13.16 -0.93 7.23
C ASN A 25 -13.08 -1.59 8.62
N GLU A 26 -11.98 -1.40 9.36
CA GLU A 26 -11.84 -1.88 10.74
C GLU A 26 -12.83 -1.16 11.66
N LEU A 27 -12.91 0.16 11.55
CA LEU A 27 -13.87 0.98 12.31
C LEU A 27 -15.32 0.58 11.97
N GLU A 28 -15.64 0.33 10.70
CA GLU A 28 -16.97 -0.13 10.28
C GLU A 28 -17.35 -1.45 10.98
N LEU A 29 -16.43 -2.42 11.09
CA LEU A 29 -16.69 -3.69 11.78
C LEU A 29 -16.92 -3.50 13.28
N GLU A 30 -16.21 -2.57 13.92
CA GLU A 30 -16.36 -2.26 15.34
C GLU A 30 -17.71 -1.60 15.66
N LEU A 31 -18.23 -0.79 14.74
CA LEU A 31 -19.49 -0.06 14.92
C LEU A 31 -20.73 -0.91 14.63
N VAL A 32 -20.60 -2.01 13.88
CA VAL A 32 -21.73 -2.86 13.49
C VAL A 32 -22.07 -3.87 14.60
N ASN A 33 -23.15 -3.55 15.33
CA ASN A 33 -23.74 -4.44 16.34
C ASN A 33 -24.22 -5.78 15.74
N ASP A 34 -24.24 -6.84 16.56
CA ASP A 34 -24.61 -8.20 16.14
C ASP A 34 -26.11 -8.37 15.79
N GLU A 35 -26.93 -7.37 16.08
CA GLU A 35 -28.36 -7.31 15.71
C GLU A 35 -28.65 -6.25 14.64
N ALA A 36 -27.62 -5.63 14.05
CA ALA A 36 -27.79 -4.56 13.09
C ALA A 36 -28.42 -5.05 11.78
N ASN A 37 -29.34 -4.27 11.23
CA ASN A 37 -29.84 -4.47 9.87
C ASN A 37 -28.87 -3.85 8.87
N VAL A 38 -28.26 -4.68 8.02
CA VAL A 38 -27.34 -4.21 6.97
C VAL A 38 -28.06 -4.22 5.61
N TYR A 39 -27.83 -3.17 4.84
CA TYR A 39 -28.37 -3.02 3.48
C TYR A 39 -27.24 -2.70 2.51
N LYS A 40 -27.31 -3.29 1.31
CA LYS A 40 -26.40 -3.01 0.21
C LYS A 40 -27.09 -2.13 -0.82
N LEU A 41 -26.46 -1.01 -1.17
CA LEU A 41 -26.91 -0.14 -2.26
C LEU A 41 -26.52 -0.74 -3.62
N ILE A 42 -27.52 -1.04 -4.46
CA ILE A 42 -27.36 -1.53 -5.83
C ILE A 42 -28.17 -0.60 -6.74
N GLY A 43 -27.48 0.27 -7.47
CA GLY A 43 -28.13 1.33 -8.25
C GLY A 43 -28.96 2.24 -7.33
N PRO A 44 -30.25 2.51 -7.66
CA PRO A 44 -31.13 3.31 -6.81
C PRO A 44 -31.81 2.51 -5.67
N VAL A 45 -31.47 1.23 -5.46
CA VAL A 45 -32.19 0.32 -4.56
C VAL A 45 -31.32 -0.15 -3.39
N LEU A 46 -31.91 -0.24 -2.19
CA LEU A 46 -31.33 -0.87 -1.02
C LEU A 46 -31.84 -2.30 -0.86
N VAL A 47 -30.93 -3.27 -0.83
CA VAL A 47 -31.24 -4.69 -0.65
C VAL A 47 -30.78 -5.13 0.72
N LYS A 48 -31.66 -5.80 1.49
CA LYS A 48 -31.31 -6.35 2.80
C LYS A 48 -30.22 -7.42 2.61
N GLN A 49 -29.14 -7.30 3.36
CA GLN A 49 -28.00 -8.21 3.32
C GLN A 49 -27.93 -8.97 4.65
N ASP A 50 -27.53 -10.24 4.59
CA ASP A 50 -27.21 -10.99 5.80
C ASP A 50 -26.02 -10.36 6.54
N LEU A 51 -26.15 -10.21 7.85
CA LEU A 51 -25.14 -9.53 8.68
C LEU A 51 -23.82 -10.30 8.71
N ALA A 52 -23.86 -11.63 8.82
CA ALA A 52 -22.66 -12.44 8.88
C ALA A 52 -21.92 -12.41 7.53
N GLU A 53 -22.65 -12.45 6.42
CA GLU A 53 -22.09 -12.28 5.07
C GLU A 53 -21.45 -10.89 4.89
N ALA A 54 -22.12 -9.82 5.35
CA ALA A 54 -21.58 -8.46 5.29
C ALA A 54 -20.26 -8.35 6.07
N LYS A 55 -20.22 -8.84 7.32
CA LYS A 55 -19.00 -8.87 8.14
C LYS A 55 -17.88 -9.68 7.48
N ALA A 56 -18.20 -10.86 6.93
CA ALA A 56 -17.23 -11.70 6.24
C ALA A 56 -16.63 -11.01 5.00
N ASN A 57 -17.45 -10.29 4.24
CA ASN A 57 -16.99 -9.54 3.07
C ASN A 57 -16.04 -8.40 3.43
N VAL A 58 -16.36 -7.62 4.47
CA VAL A 58 -15.47 -6.55 4.96
C VAL A 58 -14.16 -7.13 5.48
N LYS A 59 -14.22 -8.22 6.26
CA LYS A 59 -13.02 -8.90 6.76
C LYS A 59 -12.12 -9.42 5.63
N LYS A 60 -12.70 -10.06 4.61
CA LYS A 60 -11.95 -10.53 3.43
C LYS A 60 -11.28 -9.37 2.68
N ARG A 61 -11.93 -8.21 2.61
CA ARG A 61 -11.36 -6.99 2.02
C ARG A 61 -10.18 -6.48 2.84
N ILE A 62 -10.30 -6.43 4.17
CA ILE A 62 -9.20 -6.06 5.07
C ILE A 62 -8.01 -7.00 4.88
N GLU A 63 -8.25 -8.32 4.86
CA GLU A 63 -7.20 -9.33 4.66
C GLU A 63 -6.44 -9.13 3.33
N TYR A 64 -7.18 -8.91 2.24
CA TYR A 64 -6.58 -8.65 0.93
C TYR A 64 -5.72 -7.37 0.93
N ILE A 65 -6.27 -6.25 1.41
CA ILE A 65 -5.55 -4.96 1.42
C ILE A 65 -4.33 -5.04 2.35
N SER A 66 -4.45 -5.72 3.48
CA SER A 66 -3.36 -5.91 4.43
C SER A 66 -2.23 -6.76 3.85
N ALA A 67 -2.56 -7.82 3.10
CA ALA A 67 -1.58 -8.64 2.39
C ALA A 67 -0.86 -7.82 1.31
N GLU A 68 -1.58 -6.96 0.61
CA GLU A 68 -1.04 -6.05 -0.39
C GLU A 68 -0.07 -5.03 0.21
N LEU A 69 -0.44 -4.38 1.32
CA LEU A 69 0.44 -3.49 2.07
C LEU A 69 1.74 -4.20 2.49
N LYS A 70 1.65 -5.42 3.02
CA LYS A 70 2.83 -6.22 3.40
C LYS A 70 3.72 -6.51 2.19
N ARG A 71 3.16 -6.77 1.01
CA ARG A 71 3.94 -6.96 -0.22
C ARG A 71 4.66 -5.69 -0.64
N MET A 72 3.99 -4.54 -0.56
CA MET A 72 4.58 -3.24 -0.85
C MET A 72 5.73 -2.92 0.11
N ASP A 73 5.55 -3.15 1.42
CA ASP A 73 6.58 -2.91 2.43
C ASP A 73 7.83 -3.78 2.19
N ARG A 74 7.65 -5.06 1.80
CA ARG A 74 8.78 -5.92 1.39
C ARG A 74 9.50 -5.38 0.16
N ALA A 75 8.76 -5.00 -0.87
CA ALA A 75 9.36 -4.46 -2.09
C ALA A 75 10.15 -3.17 -1.83
N LEU A 76 9.64 -2.30 -0.94
CA LEU A 76 10.34 -1.09 -0.51
C LEU A 76 11.64 -1.41 0.22
N LYS A 77 11.61 -2.37 1.16
CA LYS A 77 12.79 -2.81 1.89
C LYS A 77 13.87 -3.39 0.95
N ASP A 78 13.48 -4.25 0.02
CA ASP A 78 14.40 -4.84 -0.95
C ASP A 78 15.04 -3.76 -1.85
N LEU A 79 14.28 -2.73 -2.23
CA LEU A 79 14.79 -1.61 -3.01
C LEU A 79 15.76 -0.74 -2.21
N GLU A 80 15.47 -0.50 -0.93
CA GLU A 80 16.34 0.25 -0.02
C GLU A 80 17.68 -0.46 0.21
N GLU A 81 17.66 -1.77 0.43
CA GLU A 81 18.87 -2.61 0.55
C GLU A 81 19.72 -2.56 -0.73
N LYS A 82 19.08 -2.70 -1.90
CA LYS A 82 19.76 -2.57 -3.20
C LYS A 82 20.34 -1.17 -3.41
N GLN A 83 19.62 -0.13 -3.01
CA GLN A 83 20.08 1.25 -3.11
C GLN A 83 21.33 1.46 -2.24
N ASN A 84 21.33 0.94 -1.01
CA ASN A 84 22.46 1.09 -0.08
C ASN A 84 23.70 0.32 -0.57
N SER A 85 23.53 -0.91 -1.06
CA SER A 85 24.63 -1.68 -1.67
C SER A 85 25.28 -0.95 -2.86
N LYS A 86 24.46 -0.31 -3.72
CA LYS A 86 24.97 0.51 -4.83
C LYS A 86 25.70 1.76 -4.34
N LYS A 87 25.17 2.46 -3.32
CA LYS A 87 25.84 3.62 -2.71
C LYS A 87 27.22 3.25 -2.17
N GLU A 88 27.34 2.13 -1.45
CA GLU A 88 28.63 1.65 -0.96
C GLU A 88 29.62 1.34 -2.09
N SER A 89 29.14 0.72 -3.17
CA SER A 89 29.97 0.40 -4.34
C SER A 89 30.49 1.67 -5.02
N ILE A 90 29.62 2.69 -5.17
CA ILE A 90 29.99 4.01 -5.70
C ILE A 90 31.03 4.68 -4.78
N PHE A 91 30.82 4.65 -3.48
CA PHE A 91 31.73 5.24 -2.50
C PHE A 91 33.12 4.60 -2.57
N LYS A 92 33.20 3.26 -2.61
CA LYS A 92 34.46 2.53 -2.79
C LYS A 92 35.15 2.88 -4.10
N LEU A 93 34.39 3.06 -5.19
CA LEU A 93 34.95 3.47 -6.48
C LEU A 93 35.50 4.90 -6.43
N GLN A 94 34.78 5.83 -5.81
CA GLN A 94 35.22 7.21 -5.61
C GLN A 94 36.51 7.28 -4.78
N GLN A 95 36.63 6.50 -3.70
CA GLN A 95 37.86 6.40 -2.91
C GLN A 95 39.04 5.90 -3.74
N LYS A 96 38.85 4.85 -4.55
CA LYS A 96 39.90 4.33 -5.44
C LYS A 96 40.34 5.36 -6.48
N MET A 97 39.39 6.09 -7.07
CA MET A 97 39.72 7.14 -8.04
C MET A 97 40.53 8.27 -7.42
N GLN A 98 40.17 8.72 -6.22
CA GLN A 98 40.94 9.73 -5.49
C GLN A 98 42.35 9.24 -5.17
N ALA A 99 42.50 7.99 -4.72
CA ALA A 99 43.82 7.41 -4.43
C ALA A 99 44.72 7.28 -5.67
N VAL A 100 44.14 7.02 -6.85
CA VAL A 100 44.87 6.98 -8.12
C VAL A 100 45.28 8.38 -8.56
N GLN A 101 44.38 9.37 -8.46
CA GLN A 101 44.68 10.76 -8.80
C GLN A 101 45.71 11.41 -7.87
N ALA A 102 45.74 11.02 -6.59
CA ALA A 102 46.74 11.52 -5.63
C ALA A 102 48.13 10.89 -5.80
N LYS A 103 48.24 9.81 -6.60
CA LYS A 103 49.51 9.12 -6.91
C LYS A 103 50.08 9.46 -8.29
N ALA A 104 49.32 10.18 -9.12
CA ALA A 104 49.75 10.71 -10.42
C ALA A 104 50.23 12.17 -10.24
#